data_AF-A0AA40NET6-F1
#
_entry.id   AF-A0AA40NET6-F1
#
_cell.length_a   1.000
_cell.length_b   1.000
_cell.length_c   1.000
_cell.angle_alpha   90.00
_cell.angle_beta   90.00
_cell.angle_gamma   90.00
#
_symmetry.space_group_name_H-M   'P 1'
#
loop_
_entity.id
_entity.type
_entity.pdbx_description
1 polymer ?
#
loop_
_entity_poly.entity_id
_entity_poly.type
_entity_poly.pdbx_seq_one_letter_code
_entity_poly.pdbx_strand_id
1 'polypeptide(L)'
;VIKRADSTEAGNLLNTCFLLKDICKSRGGIGRKIRYKIKTMTNRNLRIKCSAFRKVKTIAFSTDVTHGHFGSATVAFSALQIAISLKFERIIFSGLDLKGGCKRFYNEVNAQPTTLPADLSFILRSFSYVSIHYDGKIYNLSPQTAIPYDVIPFINTEEVACSTSY
;
A
#
# COMPACT_ATOMS: atom_id res chain seq x y z
N VAL A 1 -5.87 11.03 -13.78
CA VAL A 1 -4.48 10.99 -14.28
C VAL A 1 -4.47 10.69 -15.76
N ILE A 2 -4.49 9.44 -16.25
CA ILE A 2 -4.46 9.14 -17.71
C ILE A 2 -5.55 9.86 -18.53
N LYS A 3 -6.81 9.90 -18.07
CA LYS A 3 -7.90 10.61 -18.78
C LYS A 3 -7.75 12.14 -18.83
N ARG A 4 -6.79 12.70 -18.08
CA ARG A 4 -6.51 14.14 -17.97
C ARG A 4 -5.09 14.47 -18.46
N ALA A 5 -4.30 13.47 -18.84
CA ALA A 5 -2.95 13.63 -19.34
C ALA A 5 -2.99 13.82 -20.85
N ASP A 6 -2.05 14.57 -21.41
CA ASP A 6 -1.93 14.67 -22.86
C ASP A 6 -1.46 13.33 -23.47
N SER A 7 -1.41 13.22 -24.80
CA SER A 7 -1.06 11.97 -25.48
C SER A 7 0.36 11.47 -25.18
N THR A 8 1.31 12.40 -24.99
CA THR A 8 2.72 12.09 -24.69
C THR A 8 2.86 11.67 -23.24
N GLU A 9 2.26 12.43 -22.32
CA GLU A 9 2.17 12.10 -20.90
C GLU A 9 1.44 10.79 -20.66
N ALA A 10 0.32 10.54 -21.37
CA ALA A 10 -0.41 9.29 -21.28
C ALA A 10 0.44 8.12 -21.79
N GLY A 11 1.15 8.30 -22.91
CA GLY A 11 2.09 7.32 -23.45
C GLY A 11 3.21 7.01 -22.47
N ASN A 12 3.84 8.04 -21.90
CA ASN A 12 4.87 7.89 -20.88
C ASN A 12 4.32 7.24 -19.62
N LEU A 13 3.19 7.69 -19.07
CA LEU A 13 2.56 7.10 -17.89
C LEU A 13 2.16 5.64 -18.12
N LEU A 14 1.75 5.26 -19.32
CA LEU A 14 1.43 3.86 -19.66
C LEU A 14 2.70 3.01 -19.83
N ASN A 15 3.79 3.59 -20.31
CA ASN A 15 5.05 2.89 -20.60
C ASN A 15 6.02 2.82 -19.41
N THR A 16 6.05 3.84 -18.55
CA THR A 16 7.00 3.98 -17.41
C THR A 16 6.32 3.74 -16.07
N CYS A 17 5.02 3.99 -15.97
CA CYS A 17 4.25 3.78 -14.77
C CYS A 17 3.35 2.56 -14.99
N PHE A 18 3.88 1.36 -14.71
CA PHE A 18 3.03 0.18 -14.53
C PHE A 18 2.19 0.37 -13.28
N LEU A 19 1.22 1.27 -13.28
CA LEU A 19 0.20 1.25 -12.26
C LEU A 19 -0.35 -0.17 -12.31
N LEU A 20 -0.21 -0.94 -11.22
CA LEU A 20 -0.75 -2.29 -11.14
C LEU A 20 -2.27 -2.21 -11.09
N LYS A 21 -2.88 -1.28 -11.83
CA LYS A 21 -4.30 -0.94 -11.93
C LYS A 21 -5.11 -2.17 -12.29
N ASP A 22 -4.55 -3.03 -13.12
CA ASP A 22 -5.14 -4.33 -13.45
C ASP A 22 -5.12 -5.29 -12.26
N ILE A 23 -4.07 -5.26 -11.41
CA ILE A 23 -4.01 -6.09 -10.20
C ILE A 23 -4.86 -5.50 -9.07
N CYS A 24 -4.88 -4.17 -8.91
CA CYS A 24 -5.67 -3.41 -7.93
C CYS A 24 -7.16 -3.71 -8.04
N LYS A 25 -7.66 -3.95 -9.25
CA LYS A 25 -9.04 -4.37 -9.50
C LYS A 25 -9.17 -5.88 -9.69
N SER A 26 -8.06 -6.61 -9.79
CA SER A 26 -8.10 -8.05 -9.99
C SER A 26 -8.61 -8.77 -8.77
N ARG A 27 -9.40 -9.79 -9.03
CA ARG A 27 -9.71 -10.84 -8.08
C ARG A 27 -8.95 -12.11 -8.44
N GLY A 28 -9.05 -13.11 -7.57
CA GLY A 28 -8.49 -14.43 -7.77
C GLY A 28 -8.97 -15.14 -9.04
N GLY A 29 -8.48 -16.36 -9.21
CA GLY A 29 -8.73 -17.23 -10.35
C GLY A 29 -7.51 -18.11 -10.59
N ILE A 30 -7.71 -19.39 -10.89
CA ILE A 30 -6.62 -20.38 -11.05
C ILE A 30 -5.57 -19.90 -12.06
N GLY A 31 -5.99 -19.49 -13.27
CA GLY A 31 -5.06 -18.98 -14.28
C GLY A 31 -4.33 -17.70 -13.85
N ARG A 32 -5.01 -16.79 -13.14
CA ARG A 32 -4.36 -15.58 -12.58
C ARG A 32 -3.36 -15.94 -11.48
N LYS A 33 -3.67 -16.90 -10.62
CA LYS A 33 -2.79 -17.37 -9.56
C LYS A 33 -1.49 -17.94 -10.15
N ILE A 34 -1.59 -18.76 -11.20
CA ILE A 34 -0.42 -19.29 -11.92
C ILE A 34 0.37 -18.13 -12.55
N ARG A 35 -0.29 -17.27 -13.32
CA ARG A 35 0.33 -16.11 -13.98
C ARG A 35 1.07 -15.20 -13.00
N TYR A 36 0.46 -14.89 -11.85
CA TYR A 36 1.05 -14.00 -10.86
C TYR A 36 2.15 -14.67 -10.04
N LYS A 37 2.11 -16.00 -9.86
CA LYS A 37 3.24 -16.75 -9.29
C LYS A 37 4.46 -16.65 -10.20
N ILE A 38 4.30 -16.86 -11.50
CA ILE A 38 5.37 -16.69 -12.50
C ILE A 38 5.91 -15.25 -12.46
N LYS A 39 5.03 -14.23 -12.48
CA LYS A 39 5.45 -12.82 -12.39
C LYS A 39 6.29 -12.50 -11.15
N THR A 40 5.88 -13.01 -9.99
CA THR A 40 6.59 -12.83 -8.70
C THR A 40 7.95 -13.55 -8.72
N MET A 41 8.08 -14.65 -9.47
CA MET A 41 9.36 -15.35 -9.64
C MET A 41 10.31 -14.59 -10.57
N THR A 42 9.80 -14.00 -11.66
CA THR A 42 10.60 -13.23 -12.63
C THR A 42 10.99 -11.84 -12.12
N ASN A 43 10.17 -11.25 -11.25
CA ASN A 43 10.44 -9.93 -10.67
C ASN A 43 10.33 -9.99 -9.15
N ARG A 44 11.48 -10.03 -8.48
CA ARG A 44 11.57 -10.10 -7.02
C ARG A 44 11.06 -8.86 -6.31
N ASN A 45 11.03 -7.71 -6.99
CA ASN A 45 10.48 -6.48 -6.44
C ASN A 45 8.95 -6.52 -6.37
N LEU A 46 8.29 -7.41 -7.11
CA LEU A 46 6.85 -7.56 -7.10
C LEU A 46 6.43 -8.74 -6.22
N ARG A 47 5.58 -8.48 -5.23
CA ARG A 47 4.97 -9.51 -4.38
C ARG A 47 3.47 -9.55 -4.63
N ILE A 48 2.93 -10.68 -5.08
CA ILE A 48 1.50 -10.81 -5.41
C ILE A 48 0.90 -12.04 -4.72
N LYS A 49 -0.11 -11.81 -3.86
CA LYS A 49 -0.95 -12.84 -3.25
C LYS A 49 -2.30 -12.91 -3.95
N CYS A 50 -2.49 -14.00 -4.70
CA CYS A 50 -3.69 -14.25 -5.48
C CYS A 50 -4.36 -15.56 -5.06
N SER A 51 -5.67 -15.50 -4.80
CA SER A 51 -6.47 -16.68 -4.52
C SER A 51 -6.83 -17.44 -5.81
N ALA A 52 -7.08 -18.74 -5.71
CA ALA A 52 -7.69 -19.48 -6.80
C ALA A 52 -9.18 -19.10 -6.99
N PHE A 53 -9.82 -18.59 -5.94
CA PHE A 53 -11.23 -18.22 -5.94
C PHE A 53 -11.45 -16.80 -6.49
N ARG A 54 -12.34 -16.66 -7.48
CA ARG A 54 -12.64 -15.39 -8.16
C ARG A 54 -13.28 -14.32 -7.28
N LYS A 55 -13.80 -14.65 -6.09
CA LYS A 55 -14.43 -13.67 -5.19
C LYS A 55 -13.40 -12.91 -4.34
N VAL A 56 -12.22 -13.47 -4.12
CA VAL A 56 -11.19 -12.89 -3.22
C VAL A 56 -10.38 -11.84 -3.97
N LYS A 57 -10.27 -10.63 -3.41
CA LYS A 57 -9.40 -9.56 -3.94
C LYS A 57 -7.94 -10.01 -3.90
N THR A 58 -7.19 -9.74 -4.95
CA THR A 58 -5.74 -9.94 -4.98
C THR A 58 -5.08 -8.88 -4.10
N ILE A 59 -4.03 -9.26 -3.35
CA ILE A 59 -3.17 -8.31 -2.62
C ILE A 59 -1.82 -8.28 -3.35
N ALA A 60 -1.23 -7.12 -3.53
CA ALA A 60 0.11 -7.00 -4.05
C ALA A 60 0.83 -5.80 -3.43
N PHE A 61 2.15 -5.79 -3.51
CA PHE A 61 2.96 -4.58 -3.33
C PHE A 61 4.25 -4.69 -4.15
N SER A 62 4.89 -3.55 -4.38
CA SER A 62 6.20 -3.48 -5.01
C SER A 62 7.22 -2.82 -4.09
N THR A 63 8.45 -3.34 -4.06
CA THR A 63 9.60 -2.65 -3.48
C THR A 63 10.30 -1.72 -4.47
N ASP A 64 9.83 -1.69 -5.72
CA ASP A 64 10.33 -0.80 -6.76
C ASP A 64 9.15 -0.31 -7.62
N VAL A 65 8.79 0.96 -7.45
CA VAL A 65 7.59 1.52 -8.10
C VAL A 65 7.75 1.73 -9.60
N THR A 66 8.97 1.62 -10.16
CA THR A 66 9.19 1.61 -11.62
C THR A 66 8.55 0.38 -12.28
N HIS A 67 8.44 -0.72 -11.53
CA HIS A 67 7.72 -1.92 -11.93
C HIS A 67 6.23 -1.88 -11.56
N GLY A 68 5.82 -0.81 -10.87
CA GLY A 68 4.45 -0.52 -10.49
C GLY A 68 4.18 -0.41 -9.00
N HIS A 69 3.01 0.14 -8.65
CA HIS A 69 2.54 0.20 -7.26
C HIS A 69 1.08 -0.28 -7.15
N PHE A 70 0.71 -0.72 -5.95
CA PHE A 70 -0.61 -1.23 -5.63
C PHE A 70 -1.34 -0.30 -4.65
N GLY A 71 -2.55 0.17 -4.96
CA GLY A 71 -3.20 1.18 -4.10
C GLY A 71 -3.84 0.66 -2.82
N SER A 72 -4.21 -0.62 -2.76
CA SER A 72 -4.88 -1.24 -1.60
C SER A 72 -6.00 -0.43 -0.92
N ALA A 73 -6.78 0.35 -1.67
CA ALA A 73 -7.87 1.19 -1.16
C ALA A 73 -7.45 2.29 -0.15
N THR A 74 -6.16 2.60 0.00
CA THR A 74 -5.69 3.74 0.80
C THR A 74 -4.42 4.35 0.24
N VAL A 75 -4.36 5.69 0.21
CA VAL A 75 -3.18 6.42 -0.26
C VAL A 75 -1.94 6.14 0.59
N ALA A 76 -2.11 5.82 1.87
CA ALA A 76 -1.00 5.46 2.76
C ALA A 76 -0.23 4.22 2.28
N PHE A 77 -0.92 3.25 1.67
CA PHE A 77 -0.29 2.03 1.16
C PHE A 77 0.48 2.28 -0.16
N SER A 78 0.00 3.20 -1.00
CA SER A 78 0.78 3.67 -2.16
C SER A 78 2.03 4.44 -1.70
N ALA A 79 1.88 5.35 -0.73
CA ALA A 79 2.99 6.13 -0.17
C ALA A 79 4.07 5.22 0.43
N LEU A 80 3.67 4.13 1.11
CA LEU A 80 4.59 3.13 1.63
C LEU A 80 5.49 2.54 0.53
N GLN A 81 4.91 2.10 -0.59
CA GLN A 81 5.67 1.51 -1.69
C GLN A 81 6.63 2.51 -2.33
N ILE A 82 6.23 3.79 -2.42
CA ILE A 82 7.11 4.85 -2.90
C ILE A 82 8.29 5.03 -1.94
N ALA A 83 8.04 5.11 -0.63
CA ALA A 83 9.09 5.25 0.37
C ALA A 83 10.05 4.04 0.38
N ILE A 84 9.52 2.82 0.27
CA ILE A 84 10.33 1.60 0.12
C ILE A 84 11.18 1.68 -1.16
N SER A 85 10.58 2.08 -2.28
CA SER A 85 11.29 2.18 -3.57
C SER A 85 12.38 3.25 -3.57
N LEU A 86 12.22 4.31 -2.79
CA LEU A 86 13.22 5.34 -2.57
C LEU A 86 14.28 4.93 -1.52
N LYS A 87 14.17 3.72 -0.95
CA LYS A 87 15.11 3.14 0.01
C LYS A 87 15.27 3.97 1.29
N PHE A 88 14.18 4.60 1.77
CA PHE A 88 14.20 5.19 3.10
C PHE A 88 14.54 4.12 4.14
N GLU A 89 15.58 4.35 4.92
CA GLU A 89 16.03 3.41 5.97
C GLU A 89 14.99 3.24 7.09
N ARG A 90 14.15 4.27 7.26
CA ARG A 90 13.09 4.31 8.25
C ARG A 90 11.86 5.02 7.69
N ILE A 91 10.70 4.39 7.85
CA ILE A 91 9.42 4.90 7.37
C ILE A 91 8.49 5.03 8.57
N ILE A 92 8.02 6.23 8.86
CA ILE A 92 7.18 6.50 10.03
C ILE A 92 5.84 7.08 9.55
N PHE A 93 4.75 6.42 9.89
CA PHE A 93 3.41 6.95 9.65
C PHE A 93 3.00 7.91 10.76
N SER A 94 2.49 9.08 10.38
CA SER A 94 1.71 9.96 11.24
C SER A 94 0.26 10.01 10.74
N GLY A 95 -0.71 9.80 11.63
CA GLY A 95 -2.14 9.81 11.31
C GLY A 95 -2.68 8.54 10.63
N LEU A 96 -1.95 7.41 10.68
CA LEU A 96 -2.45 6.12 10.19
C LEU A 96 -3.28 5.40 11.27
N ASP A 97 -4.42 6.00 11.60
CA ASP A 97 -5.29 5.51 12.67
C ASP A 97 -6.23 4.41 12.17
N LEU A 98 -7.00 4.67 11.10
CA LEU A 98 -8.03 3.76 10.57
C LEU A 98 -9.09 3.30 11.61
N LYS A 99 -9.18 3.96 12.76
CA LYS A 99 -10.20 3.77 13.81
C LYS A 99 -11.32 4.80 13.68
N GLY A 100 -12.34 4.70 14.56
CA GLY A 100 -13.40 5.72 14.67
C GLY A 100 -14.24 5.91 13.39
N GLY A 101 -14.40 4.86 12.59
CA GLY A 101 -15.08 4.93 11.29
C GLY A 101 -14.22 5.53 10.17
N CYS A 102 -12.88 5.54 10.32
CA CYS A 102 -11.94 6.11 9.35
C CYS A 102 -12.25 7.59 9.01
N LYS A 103 -12.70 8.35 10.02
CA LYS A 103 -12.92 9.79 9.89
C LYS A 103 -11.58 10.51 9.72
N ARG A 104 -11.62 11.65 9.04
CA ARG A 104 -10.44 12.52 8.88
C ARG A 104 -10.15 13.23 10.20
N PHE A 105 -8.89 13.62 10.37
CA PHE A 105 -8.42 14.37 11.54
C PHE A 105 -9.08 15.75 11.67
N TYR A 106 -9.33 16.41 10.55
CA TYR A 106 -9.85 17.77 10.51
C TYR A 106 -11.33 17.80 10.14
N ASN A 107 -12.04 18.85 10.59
CA ASN A 107 -13.45 19.06 10.27
C ASN A 107 -13.62 19.47 8.80
N GLU A 108 -14.53 18.80 8.10
CA GLU A 108 -14.93 19.16 6.73
C GLU A 108 -16.44 19.40 6.71
N VAL A 109 -16.89 20.56 6.22
CA VAL A 109 -18.31 20.88 6.04
C VAL A 109 -18.92 20.02 4.92
N ASN A 110 -18.14 19.74 3.87
CA ASN A 110 -18.54 18.94 2.70
C ASN A 110 -17.54 17.81 2.45
N ALA A 111 -17.46 16.87 3.39
CA ALA A 111 -16.51 15.77 3.32
C ALA A 111 -16.74 14.90 2.07
N GLN A 112 -15.67 14.60 1.33
CA GLN A 112 -15.77 13.68 0.21
C GLN A 112 -16.04 12.25 0.71
N PRO A 113 -16.91 11.47 0.03
CA PRO A 113 -17.17 10.09 0.40
C PRO A 113 -15.89 9.26 0.47
N THR A 114 -15.83 8.35 1.44
CA THR A 114 -14.69 7.45 1.64
C THR A 114 -15.15 6.00 1.61
N THR A 115 -14.36 5.13 0.98
CA THR A 115 -14.58 3.67 1.04
C THR A 115 -13.76 3.00 2.13
N LEU A 116 -12.95 3.75 2.89
CA LEU A 116 -12.05 3.20 3.92
C LEU A 116 -12.76 2.27 4.91
N PRO A 117 -13.96 2.58 5.46
CA PRO A 117 -14.64 1.67 6.37
C PRO A 117 -15.01 0.33 5.71
N ALA A 118 -15.52 0.38 4.47
CA ALA A 118 -15.92 -0.81 3.73
C ALA A 118 -14.72 -1.66 3.28
N ASP A 119 -13.57 -1.02 3.03
CA ASP A 119 -12.33 -1.67 2.61
C ASP A 119 -11.36 -1.96 3.76
N LEU A 120 -11.70 -1.65 5.02
CA LEU A 120 -10.80 -1.74 6.17
C LEU A 120 -10.15 -3.12 6.30
N SER A 121 -10.95 -4.19 6.25
CA SER A 121 -10.44 -5.57 6.28
C SER A 121 -9.45 -5.89 5.14
N PHE A 122 -9.62 -5.28 3.98
CA PHE A 122 -8.68 -5.43 2.87
C PHE A 122 -7.40 -4.64 3.09
N ILE A 123 -7.52 -3.40 3.56
CA ILE A 123 -6.38 -2.52 3.92
C ILE A 123 -5.48 -3.19 4.96
N LEU A 124 -6.06 -3.69 6.06
CA LEU A 124 -5.31 -4.35 7.14
C LEU A 124 -4.54 -5.58 6.65
N ARG A 125 -5.19 -6.43 5.83
CA ARG A 125 -4.55 -7.61 5.23
C ARG A 125 -3.41 -7.23 4.28
N SER A 126 -3.49 -6.09 3.60
CA SER A 126 -2.41 -5.63 2.73
C SER A 126 -1.20 -5.15 3.52
N PHE A 127 -1.39 -4.41 4.62
CA PHE A 127 -0.29 -4.06 5.52
C PHE A 127 0.35 -5.31 6.15
N SER A 128 -0.47 -6.27 6.59
CA SER A 128 0.03 -7.57 7.09
C SER A 128 0.83 -8.32 6.03
N TYR A 129 0.44 -8.21 4.75
CA TYR A 129 1.17 -8.84 3.67
C TYR A 129 2.53 -8.18 3.41
N VAL A 130 2.64 -6.86 3.59
CA VAL A 130 3.93 -6.17 3.52
C VAL A 130 4.83 -6.58 4.67
N SER A 131 4.33 -6.60 5.91
CA SER A 131 5.15 -6.93 7.10
C SER A 131 5.75 -8.35 7.04
N ILE A 132 5.07 -9.29 6.39
CA ILE A 132 5.57 -10.66 6.19
C ILE A 132 6.68 -10.74 5.12
N HIS A 133 6.70 -9.82 4.16
CA HIS A 133 7.52 -9.94 2.94
C HIS A 133 8.55 -8.83 2.74
N TYR A 134 8.55 -7.82 3.60
CA TYR A 134 9.49 -6.72 3.57
C TYR A 134 10.04 -6.51 4.98
N ASP A 135 11.34 -6.77 5.12
CA ASP A 135 12.07 -6.60 6.37
C ASP A 135 12.67 -5.19 6.41
N GLY A 136 11.87 -4.23 6.84
CA GLY A 136 12.28 -2.83 6.94
C GLY A 136 11.68 -2.13 8.14
N LYS A 137 12.31 -1.03 8.56
CA LYS A 137 11.93 -0.27 9.74
C LYS A 137 10.72 0.63 9.45
N ILE A 138 9.52 0.05 9.57
CA ILE A 138 8.24 0.74 9.37
C ILE A 138 7.55 0.89 10.72
N TYR A 139 7.19 2.12 11.10
CA TYR A 139 6.55 2.43 12.38
C TYR A 139 5.29 3.27 12.22
N ASN A 140 4.48 3.32 13.26
CA ASN A 140 3.32 4.20 13.37
C ASN A 140 3.41 5.04 14.64
N LEU A 141 3.19 6.35 14.52
CA LEU A 141 3.10 7.28 15.66
C LEU A 141 1.73 7.25 16.33
N SER A 142 0.73 6.60 15.72
CA SER A 142 -0.62 6.54 16.29
C SER A 142 -0.68 5.57 17.47
N PRO A 143 -0.98 6.03 18.70
CA PRO A 143 -1.22 5.14 19.84
C PRO A 143 -2.60 4.47 19.77
N GLN A 144 -3.46 4.89 18.83
CA GLN A 144 -4.82 4.40 18.66
C GLN A 144 -5.09 4.08 17.18
N THR A 145 -4.39 3.08 16.66
CA THR A 145 -4.60 2.57 15.30
C THR A 145 -5.42 1.26 15.26
N ALA A 146 -6.07 1.00 14.12
CA ALA A 146 -6.71 -0.27 13.79
C ALA A 146 -5.70 -1.27 13.18
N ILE A 147 -4.50 -0.81 12.82
CA ILE A 147 -3.41 -1.69 12.39
C ILE A 147 -2.80 -2.34 13.64
N PRO A 148 -2.73 -3.68 13.70
CA PRO A 148 -2.06 -4.36 14.81
C PRO A 148 -0.58 -3.96 14.92
N TYR A 149 -0.07 -3.78 16.14
CA TYR A 149 1.33 -3.35 16.35
C TYR A 149 2.38 -4.42 16.02
N ASP A 150 1.98 -5.68 15.91
CA ASP A 150 2.81 -6.75 15.33
C ASP A 150 2.92 -6.64 13.79
N VAL A 151 2.04 -5.87 13.15
CA VAL A 151 2.08 -5.58 11.71
C VAL A 151 2.84 -4.28 11.42
N ILE A 152 2.55 -3.20 12.15
CA ILE A 152 3.34 -1.96 12.13
C ILE A 152 3.57 -1.52 13.58
N PRO A 153 4.80 -1.68 14.12
CA PRO A 153 5.10 -1.30 15.49
C PRO A 153 4.84 0.18 15.79
N PHE A 154 4.40 0.44 17.01
CA PHE A 154 4.33 1.79 17.55
C PHE A 154 5.73 2.35 17.80
N ILE A 155 5.91 3.64 17.57
CA ILE A 155 7.06 4.43 18.04
C ILE A 155 6.51 5.76 18.59
N ASN A 156 7.08 6.28 19.66
CA ASN A 156 6.73 7.62 20.16
C ASN A 156 7.64 8.70 19.54
N THR A 157 7.29 9.96 19.77
CA THR A 157 8.00 11.11 19.21
C THR A 157 9.42 11.26 19.76
N GLU A 158 9.64 10.87 21.01
CA GLU A 158 10.94 10.93 21.69
C GLU A 158 11.92 9.93 21.05
N GLU A 159 11.48 8.69 20.85
CA GLU A 159 12.25 7.63 20.19
C GLU A 159 12.60 7.99 18.74
N VAL A 160 11.70 8.65 18.02
CA VAL A 160 11.99 9.18 16.68
C VAL A 160 13.12 10.21 16.75
N ALA A 161 13.04 11.20 17.65
CA ALA A 161 14.01 12.29 17.75
C ALA A 161 15.41 11.81 18.19
N CYS A 162 15.50 10.86 19.13
CA CYS A 162 16.78 10.33 19.60
C CYS A 162 17.54 9.53 18.53
N SER A 163 16.83 9.05 17.52
CA SER A 163 17.35 8.09 16.55
C SER A 163 17.89 8.71 15.25
N THR A 164 17.79 10.04 15.13
CA THR A 164 18.34 10.87 14.06
C THR A 164 19.69 11.51 14.42
N SER A 165 20.23 11.24 15.61
CA SER A 165 21.48 11.80 16.13
C SER A 165 22.72 10.99 15.70
N TYR A 166 22.92 10.81 14.40
CA TYR A 166 24.16 10.25 13.82
C TYR A 166 24.52 10.94 12.51
#